data_AF-A0A3E0N3R4-F1
#
_entry.id   AF-A0A3E0N3R4-F1
#
_cell.length_a   1.000
_cell.length_b   1.000
_cell.length_c   1.000
_cell.angle_alpha   90.00
_cell.angle_beta   90.00
_cell.angle_gamma   90.00
#
_symmetry.space_group_name_H-M   'P 1'
#
loop_
_entity.id
_entity.type
_entity.pdbx_description
1 polymer ?
#
loop_
_entity_poly.entity_id
_entity_poly.type
_entity_poly.pdbx_seq_one_letter_code
_entity_poly.pdbx_strand_id
1 'polypeptide(L)'
;METGGQSVDSGQPQDLRPRSGKPIVVVVLLFAVALAGFGWWFTYQRTRRVAEFFGTEAIRVISDPETVMALVLRLDDGVTNEMRPRIEFAGNSYVVTDDKLVVDKGDFTAPGFMNACNSLTNNASYDWEPESKNTCEPIWTYALRFENDEGSAVLLMSLECPRVALAGEMDSIPLSEKIAAGFAGILQTEFATEQDGDAYDNLLDTDDLPL
;
A
#
# COMPACT_ATOMS: atom_id res chain seq x y z
N MET A 1 78.61 -52.89 1.12
CA MET A 1 78.03 -51.53 1.26
C MET A 1 77.33 -51.23 -0.04
N GLU A 2 76.01 -51.42 -0.06
CA GLU A 2 75.17 -51.28 -1.24
C GLU A 2 74.81 -49.81 -1.48
N THR A 3 75.10 -49.32 -2.68
CA THR A 3 74.69 -48.01 -3.17
C THR A 3 73.31 -48.14 -3.81
N GLY A 4 72.27 -47.74 -3.08
CA GLY A 4 70.89 -47.68 -3.58
C GLY A 4 70.69 -46.48 -4.52
N GLY A 5 70.36 -46.76 -5.78
CA GLY A 5 69.99 -45.74 -6.77
C GLY A 5 68.54 -45.29 -6.58
N GLN A 6 68.34 -44.01 -6.29
CA GLN A 6 67.02 -43.36 -6.38
C GLN A 6 66.71 -43.03 -7.84
N SER A 7 65.70 -43.71 -8.39
CA SER A 7 65.07 -43.37 -9.67
C SER A 7 64.28 -42.06 -9.52
N VAL A 8 64.77 -41.00 -10.15
CA VAL A 8 64.07 -39.70 -10.27
C VAL A 8 62.91 -39.88 -11.26
N ASP A 9 61.71 -40.04 -10.72
CA ASP A 9 60.47 -40.06 -11.49
C ASP A 9 60.23 -38.67 -12.09
N SER A 10 60.42 -38.58 -13.40
CA SER A 10 60.27 -37.35 -14.18
C SER A 10 58.79 -37.16 -14.49
N GLY A 11 58.04 -36.68 -13.49
CA GLY A 11 56.60 -36.42 -13.62
C GLY A 11 56.33 -35.57 -14.86
N GLN A 12 55.69 -36.18 -15.87
CA GLN A 12 55.29 -35.46 -17.07
C GLN A 12 54.36 -34.30 -16.67
N PRO A 13 54.55 -33.09 -17.25
CA PRO A 13 53.65 -31.97 -17.01
C PRO A 13 52.24 -32.40 -17.44
N GLN A 14 51.32 -32.47 -16.47
CA GLN A 14 49.93 -32.73 -16.77
C GLN A 14 49.42 -31.56 -17.60
N ASP A 15 49.22 -31.82 -18.87
CA ASP A 15 48.68 -30.91 -19.86
C ASP A 15 47.19 -30.70 -19.54
N LEU A 16 46.93 -29.85 -18.55
CA LEU A 16 45.59 -29.43 -18.15
C LEU A 16 45.01 -28.56 -19.26
N ARG A 17 44.52 -29.20 -20.32
CA ARG A 17 43.74 -28.52 -21.35
C ARG A 17 42.57 -27.81 -20.65
N PRO A 18 42.47 -26.47 -20.72
CA PRO A 18 41.39 -25.76 -20.06
C PRO A 18 40.07 -26.26 -20.63
N ARG A 19 39.31 -26.96 -19.79
CA ARG A 19 37.97 -27.43 -20.12
C ARG A 19 37.15 -26.19 -20.49
N SER A 20 36.78 -26.08 -21.77
CA SER A 20 36.20 -24.86 -22.34
C SER A 20 35.08 -24.32 -21.43
N GLY A 21 35.14 -23.04 -21.03
CA GLY A 21 34.20 -22.43 -20.07
C GLY A 21 32.74 -22.31 -20.53
N LYS A 22 32.40 -22.85 -21.70
CA LYS A 22 31.05 -22.87 -22.29
C LYS A 22 29.95 -23.44 -21.36
N PRO A 23 30.14 -24.54 -20.59
CA PRO A 23 29.06 -25.07 -19.76
C PRO A 23 28.73 -24.16 -18.58
N ILE A 24 29.71 -23.40 -18.05
CA ILE A 24 29.47 -22.45 -16.96
C ILE A 24 28.52 -21.34 -17.44
N VAL A 25 28.76 -20.81 -18.64
CA VAL A 25 27.89 -19.77 -19.23
C VAL A 25 26.45 -20.26 -19.36
N VAL A 26 26.24 -21.49 -19.81
CA VAL A 26 24.90 -22.09 -19.95
C VAL A 26 24.23 -22.23 -18.58
N VAL A 27 24.94 -22.70 -17.56
CA VAL A 27 24.39 -22.85 -16.21
C VAL A 27 24.00 -21.50 -15.61
N VAL A 28 24.88 -20.50 -15.71
CA VAL A 28 24.60 -19.14 -15.20
C VAL A 28 23.41 -18.53 -15.93
N LEU A 29 23.30 -18.72 -17.25
CA LEU A 29 22.18 -18.23 -18.05
C LEU A 29 20.85 -18.88 -17.60
N LEU A 30 20.83 -20.20 -17.44
CA LEU A 30 19.64 -20.91 -16.97
C LEU A 30 19.22 -20.45 -15.57
N PHE A 31 20.19 -20.25 -14.68
CA PHE A 31 19.94 -19.74 -13.34
C PHE A 31 19.35 -18.32 -13.37
N ALA A 32 19.88 -17.44 -14.21
CA ALA A 32 19.34 -16.09 -14.38
C ALA A 32 17.88 -16.10 -14.87
N VAL A 33 17.56 -16.95 -15.85
CA VAL A 33 16.19 -17.11 -16.36
C VAL A 33 15.26 -17.64 -15.26
N ALA A 34 15.72 -18.62 -14.47
CA ALA A 34 14.94 -19.18 -13.37
C ALA A 34 14.61 -18.13 -12.30
N LEU A 35 15.60 -17.30 -11.91
CA LEU A 35 15.39 -16.22 -10.95
C LEU A 35 14.44 -15.13 -11.49
N ALA A 36 14.57 -14.76 -12.76
CA ALA A 36 13.66 -13.81 -13.40
C ALA A 36 12.22 -14.32 -13.40
N GLY A 37 12.01 -15.60 -13.78
CA GLY A 37 10.70 -16.24 -13.76
C GLY A 37 10.10 -16.32 -12.35
N PHE A 38 10.93 -16.65 -11.35
CA PHE A 38 10.51 -16.67 -9.95
C PHE A 38 10.04 -15.29 -9.46
N GLY A 39 10.78 -14.23 -9.78
CA GLY A 39 10.42 -12.86 -9.42
C GLY A 39 9.06 -12.45 -10.00
N TRP A 40 8.83 -12.74 -11.28
CA TRP A 40 7.54 -12.44 -11.92
C TRP A 40 6.39 -13.23 -11.29
N TRP A 41 6.56 -14.53 -11.08
CA TRP A 41 5.56 -15.39 -10.43
C TRP A 41 5.20 -14.91 -9.01
N PHE A 42 6.21 -14.52 -8.23
CA PHE A 42 6.02 -14.04 -6.87
C PHE A 42 5.22 -12.73 -6.82
N THR A 43 5.53 -11.76 -7.69
CA THR A 43 4.77 -10.51 -7.78
C THR A 43 3.32 -10.74 -8.21
N TYR A 44 3.11 -11.66 -9.16
CA TYR A 44 1.76 -12.06 -9.58
C TYR A 44 0.95 -12.65 -8.42
N GLN A 45 1.53 -13.59 -7.67
CA GLN A 45 0.90 -14.18 -6.48
C GLN A 45 0.60 -13.16 -5.39
N ARG A 46 1.37 -12.07 -5.29
CA ARG A 46 1.17 -11.01 -4.28
C ARG A 46 0.08 -10.00 -4.60
N THR A 47 -0.37 -9.88 -5.84
CA THR A 47 -1.30 -8.82 -6.28
C THR A 47 -2.62 -9.36 -6.82
N ARG A 48 -2.66 -10.64 -7.21
CA ARG A 48 -3.80 -11.23 -7.91
C ARG A 48 -5.15 -11.10 -7.18
N ARG A 49 -5.23 -11.47 -5.89
CA ARG A 49 -6.50 -11.45 -5.15
C ARG A 49 -7.03 -10.04 -4.94
N VAL A 50 -6.12 -9.10 -4.67
CA VAL A 50 -6.43 -7.67 -4.59
C VAL A 50 -6.98 -7.14 -5.92
N ALA A 51 -6.37 -7.49 -7.04
CA ALA A 51 -6.87 -7.11 -8.37
C ALA A 51 -8.22 -7.76 -8.72
N GLU A 52 -8.46 -8.99 -8.27
CA GLU A 52 -9.76 -9.67 -8.42
C GLU A 52 -10.84 -8.99 -7.56
N PHE A 53 -10.49 -8.51 -6.35
CA PHE A 53 -11.44 -7.87 -5.43
C PHE A 53 -11.78 -6.42 -5.83
N PHE A 54 -10.78 -5.59 -6.11
CA PHE A 54 -10.99 -4.17 -6.45
C PHE A 54 -11.23 -3.92 -7.93
N GLY A 55 -10.91 -4.89 -8.79
CA GLY A 55 -10.86 -4.68 -10.24
C GLY A 55 -9.53 -4.06 -10.70
N THR A 56 -9.19 -4.30 -11.97
CA THR A 56 -7.91 -3.87 -12.54
C THR A 56 -7.81 -2.34 -12.67
N GLU A 57 -8.93 -1.67 -12.99
CA GLU A 57 -8.97 -0.21 -13.14
C GLU A 57 -8.69 0.49 -11.80
N ALA A 58 -9.39 0.11 -10.73
CA ALA A 58 -9.16 0.69 -9.41
C ALA A 58 -7.73 0.45 -8.92
N ILE A 59 -7.19 -0.76 -9.08
CA ILE A 59 -5.79 -1.04 -8.68
C ILE A 59 -4.79 -0.21 -9.45
N ARG A 60 -5.03 0.06 -10.73
CA ARG A 60 -4.16 0.91 -11.53
C ARG A 60 -4.12 2.33 -10.95
N VAL A 61 -5.28 2.92 -10.69
CA VAL A 61 -5.41 4.26 -10.07
C VAL A 61 -4.83 4.30 -8.66
N ILE A 62 -5.04 3.27 -7.85
CA ILE A 62 -4.50 3.18 -6.47
C ILE A 62 -2.98 3.02 -6.46
N SER A 63 -2.42 2.29 -7.43
CA SER A 63 -0.98 2.01 -7.50
C SER A 63 -0.14 3.20 -7.96
N ASP A 64 -0.72 4.07 -8.77
CA ASP A 64 -0.07 5.25 -9.36
C ASP A 64 -1.03 6.45 -9.36
N PRO A 65 -1.39 6.97 -8.17
CA PRO A 65 -2.28 8.10 -8.07
C PRO A 65 -1.52 9.40 -8.35
N GLU A 66 -2.10 10.28 -9.15
CA GLU A 66 -1.62 11.66 -9.25
C GLU A 66 -2.07 12.45 -8.02
N THR A 67 -3.33 12.29 -7.64
CA THR A 67 -3.96 13.00 -6.53
C THR A 67 -4.57 12.01 -5.55
N VAL A 68 -4.36 12.25 -4.26
CA VAL A 68 -5.06 11.50 -3.20
C VAL A 68 -5.67 12.45 -2.18
N MET A 69 -6.97 12.32 -1.98
CA MET A 69 -7.71 13.04 -0.95
C MET A 69 -8.12 12.08 0.16
N ALA A 70 -7.81 12.43 1.40
CA ALA A 70 -8.39 11.79 2.57
C ALA A 70 -9.71 12.49 2.90
N LEU A 71 -10.75 11.72 3.15
CA LEU A 71 -12.11 12.19 3.41
C LEU A 71 -12.57 11.69 4.77
N VAL A 72 -13.28 12.52 5.53
CA VAL A 72 -14.05 12.10 6.70
C VAL A 72 -15.50 11.93 6.30
N LEU A 73 -16.07 10.80 6.66
CA LEU A 73 -17.41 10.39 6.30
C LEU A 73 -18.33 10.37 7.52
N ARG A 74 -19.59 10.75 7.27
CA ARG A 74 -20.70 10.52 8.19
C ARG A 74 -21.85 9.90 7.42
N LEU A 75 -22.57 8.95 8.03
CA LEU A 75 -23.78 8.41 7.45
C LEU A 75 -24.79 9.54 7.20
N ASP A 76 -25.35 9.60 6.00
CA ASP A 76 -26.35 10.60 5.62
C ASP A 76 -27.66 10.32 6.34
N ASP A 77 -28.11 11.26 7.18
CA ASP A 77 -29.38 11.20 7.88
C ASP A 77 -30.57 11.60 6.98
N GLY A 78 -30.31 12.09 5.77
CA GLY A 78 -31.32 12.58 4.83
C GLY A 78 -32.00 13.89 5.26
N VAL A 79 -31.62 14.44 6.43
CA VAL A 79 -32.16 15.71 6.96
C VAL A 79 -31.29 16.87 6.48
N THR A 80 -29.99 16.64 6.33
CA THR A 80 -29.03 17.67 5.95
C THR A 80 -29.12 17.95 4.45
N ASN A 81 -29.75 19.08 4.08
CA ASN A 81 -29.86 19.53 2.68
C ASN A 81 -28.61 20.29 2.19
N GLU A 82 -27.46 20.06 2.83
CA GLU A 82 -26.21 20.65 2.39
C GLU A 82 -25.75 19.99 1.09
N MET A 83 -25.32 20.79 0.12
CA MET A 83 -24.81 20.35 -1.18
C MET A 83 -23.37 19.82 -1.03
N ARG A 84 -23.19 18.85 -0.13
CA ARG A 84 -21.91 18.18 0.08
C ARG A 84 -21.78 16.97 -0.83
N PRO A 85 -20.55 16.59 -1.23
CA PRO A 85 -20.31 15.35 -1.94
C PRO A 85 -20.84 14.15 -1.15
N ARG A 86 -21.50 13.23 -1.85
CA ARG A 86 -22.03 11.98 -1.29
C ARG A 86 -21.30 10.79 -1.91
N ILE A 87 -21.11 9.76 -1.11
CA ILE A 87 -20.50 8.48 -1.51
C ILE A 87 -21.50 7.38 -1.19
N GLU A 88 -21.84 6.56 -2.17
CA GLU A 88 -22.77 5.44 -1.99
C GLU A 88 -21.99 4.14 -1.79
N PHE A 89 -22.37 3.38 -0.78
CA PHE A 89 -21.81 2.05 -0.51
C PHE A 89 -22.84 1.16 0.19
N ALA A 90 -23.02 -0.06 -0.32
CA ALA A 90 -23.96 -1.05 0.23
C ALA A 90 -25.39 -0.49 0.48
N GLY A 91 -25.87 0.40 -0.39
CA GLY A 91 -27.21 1.03 -0.27
C GLY A 91 -27.30 2.16 0.76
N ASN A 92 -26.22 2.49 1.46
CA ASN A 92 -26.12 3.64 2.34
C ASN A 92 -25.46 4.82 1.61
N SER A 93 -25.87 6.04 1.94
CA SER A 93 -25.24 7.29 1.49
C SER A 93 -24.39 7.84 2.63
N TYR A 94 -23.15 8.23 2.31
CA TYR A 94 -22.23 8.88 3.24
C TYR A 94 -21.95 10.29 2.75
N VAL A 95 -22.11 11.28 3.64
CA VAL A 95 -21.76 12.66 3.36
C VAL A 95 -20.30 12.89 3.73
N VAL A 96 -19.55 13.54 2.85
CA VAL A 96 -18.19 14.00 3.15
C VAL A 96 -18.29 15.20 4.07
N THR A 97 -17.83 15.06 5.32
CA THR A 97 -17.85 16.14 6.32
C THR A 97 -16.59 16.99 6.30
N ASP A 98 -15.47 16.39 5.88
CA ASP A 98 -14.16 17.02 5.81
C ASP A 98 -13.32 16.34 4.72
N ASP A 99 -12.39 17.07 4.12
CA ASP A 99 -11.51 16.58 3.06
C ASP A 99 -10.14 17.24 3.09
N LYS A 100 -9.09 16.44 2.90
CA LYS A 100 -7.71 16.91 2.92
C LYS A 100 -6.92 16.32 1.76
N LEU A 101 -6.17 17.17 1.07
CA LEU A 101 -5.24 16.77 0.02
C LEU A 101 -3.97 16.18 0.66
N VAL A 102 -3.70 14.91 0.38
CA VAL A 102 -2.56 14.15 0.93
C VAL A 102 -1.45 13.96 -0.09
N VAL A 103 -1.80 13.92 -1.37
CA VAL A 103 -0.87 13.81 -2.50
C VAL A 103 -1.35 14.72 -3.61
N ASP A 104 -0.45 15.54 -4.15
CA ASP A 104 -0.68 16.41 -5.31
C ASP A 104 0.40 16.17 -6.37
N LYS A 105 0.01 15.65 -7.53
CA LYS A 105 0.89 15.31 -8.67
C LYS A 105 2.10 14.46 -8.28
N GLY A 106 1.87 13.50 -7.39
CA GLY A 106 2.92 12.62 -6.87
C GLY A 106 3.86 13.25 -5.84
N ASP A 107 3.61 14.49 -5.40
CA ASP A 107 4.26 15.05 -4.20
C ASP A 107 3.48 14.62 -2.95
N PHE A 108 4.14 13.87 -2.07
CA PHE A 108 3.53 13.28 -0.88
C PHE A 108 3.77 14.21 0.31
N THR A 109 2.74 14.94 0.71
CA THR A 109 2.82 15.86 1.85
C THR A 109 2.82 15.12 3.18
N ALA A 110 2.20 13.93 3.23
CA ALA A 110 2.13 13.06 4.40
C ALA A 110 3.22 11.96 4.36
N PRO A 111 4.23 12.02 5.26
CA PRO A 111 5.25 10.97 5.36
C PRO A 111 4.63 9.60 5.61
N GLY A 112 5.03 8.60 4.80
CA GLY A 112 4.56 7.22 4.95
C GLY A 112 3.28 6.89 4.18
N PHE A 113 2.59 7.87 3.60
CA PHE A 113 1.37 7.62 2.81
C PHE A 113 1.63 6.77 1.56
N MET A 114 2.78 6.95 0.90
CA MET A 114 3.19 6.08 -0.22
C MET A 114 3.31 4.61 0.21
N ASN A 115 3.85 4.35 1.40
CA ASN A 115 3.95 2.98 1.93
C ASN A 115 2.56 2.41 2.25
N ALA A 116 1.64 3.26 2.72
CA ALA A 116 0.26 2.88 2.97
C ALA A 116 -0.47 2.52 1.65
N CYS A 117 -0.31 3.33 0.59
CA CYS A 117 -0.86 3.03 -0.74
C CYS A 117 -0.31 1.72 -1.31
N ASN A 118 1.01 1.52 -1.25
CA ASN A 118 1.65 0.27 -1.64
C ASN A 118 1.17 -0.95 -0.84
N SER A 119 0.68 -0.73 0.39
CA SER A 119 0.09 -1.82 1.18
C SER A 119 -1.29 -2.20 0.66
N LEU A 120 -2.09 -1.26 0.14
CA LEU A 120 -3.43 -1.56 -0.41
C LEU A 120 -3.37 -2.44 -1.66
N THR A 121 -2.26 -2.44 -2.40
CA THR A 121 -2.11 -3.28 -3.59
C THR A 121 -1.57 -4.68 -3.29
N ASN A 122 -1.29 -5.00 -2.03
CA ASN A 122 -0.61 -6.23 -1.62
C ASN A 122 -1.55 -7.19 -0.89
N ASN A 123 -1.67 -8.42 -1.37
CA ASN A 123 -2.51 -9.46 -0.78
C ASN A 123 -2.21 -9.66 0.73
N ALA A 124 -0.95 -9.52 1.16
CA ALA A 124 -0.59 -9.73 2.57
C ALA A 124 -1.17 -8.67 3.53
N SER A 125 -1.73 -7.58 3.01
CA SER A 125 -2.34 -6.51 3.80
C SER A 125 -3.76 -6.83 4.27
N TYR A 126 -4.35 -7.89 3.72
CA TYR A 126 -5.74 -8.27 3.92
C TYR A 126 -5.85 -9.63 4.59
N ASP A 127 -6.92 -9.81 5.35
CA ASP A 127 -7.32 -11.12 5.82
C ASP A 127 -8.28 -11.76 4.81
N TRP A 128 -7.77 -12.73 4.05
CA TRP A 128 -8.55 -13.45 3.04
C TRP A 128 -9.29 -14.66 3.59
N GLU A 129 -9.07 -15.00 4.86
CA GLU A 129 -9.72 -16.14 5.48
C GLU A 129 -11.10 -15.68 6.00
N PRO A 130 -12.21 -16.14 5.41
CA PRO A 130 -13.54 -15.62 5.74
C PRO A 130 -14.00 -15.96 7.17
N GLU A 131 -13.28 -16.84 7.87
CA GLU A 131 -13.63 -17.36 9.19
C GLU A 131 -12.89 -16.67 10.34
N SER A 132 -11.91 -15.81 10.06
CA SER A 132 -11.15 -15.11 11.10
C SER A 132 -11.87 -13.84 11.59
N LYS A 133 -12.57 -14.01 12.72
CA LYS A 133 -12.55 -13.10 13.88
C LYS A 133 -13.27 -11.74 13.84
N ASN A 134 -13.68 -11.18 12.70
CA ASN A 134 -14.28 -9.84 12.71
C ASN A 134 -15.79 -9.86 12.47
N THR A 135 -16.54 -10.22 13.52
CA THR A 135 -18.01 -10.10 13.61
C THR A 135 -18.49 -8.67 13.85
N CYS A 136 -17.59 -7.68 13.82
CA CYS A 136 -17.96 -6.27 13.97
C CYS A 136 -18.63 -5.76 12.68
N GLU A 137 -19.60 -4.86 12.86
CA GLU A 137 -20.19 -4.10 11.77
C GLU A 137 -19.31 -2.88 11.49
N PRO A 138 -18.83 -2.67 10.24
CA PRO A 138 -17.95 -1.55 9.94
C PRO A 138 -18.68 -0.22 9.98
N ILE A 139 -18.12 0.72 10.74
CA ILE A 139 -18.50 2.13 10.69
C ILE A 139 -17.51 2.83 9.76
N TRP A 140 -18.00 3.26 8.60
CA TRP A 140 -17.19 3.94 7.58
C TRP A 140 -16.98 5.40 7.95
N THR A 141 -15.90 5.66 8.67
CA THR A 141 -15.54 7.00 9.16
C THR A 141 -14.60 7.74 8.20
N TYR A 142 -13.83 7.00 7.40
CA TYR A 142 -12.84 7.58 6.49
C TYR A 142 -13.02 7.05 5.08
N ALA A 143 -12.59 7.84 4.10
CA ALA A 143 -12.35 7.35 2.75
C ALA A 143 -11.08 7.95 2.15
N LEU A 144 -10.52 7.25 1.17
CA LEU A 144 -9.43 7.74 0.34
C LEU A 144 -9.93 7.81 -1.10
N ARG A 145 -9.88 8.99 -1.70
CA ARG A 145 -10.15 9.18 -3.13
C ARG A 145 -8.83 9.29 -3.87
N PHE A 146 -8.60 8.37 -4.79
CA PHE A 146 -7.47 8.33 -5.70
C PHE A 146 -7.93 8.83 -7.06
N GLU A 147 -7.14 9.70 -7.69
CA GLU A 147 -7.40 10.21 -9.01
C GLU A 147 -6.10 10.24 -9.82
N ASN A 148 -6.19 9.90 -11.11
CA ASN A 148 -5.15 10.12 -12.11
C ASN A 148 -5.79 10.36 -13.49
N ASP A 149 -4.98 10.42 -14.53
CA ASP A 149 -5.43 10.62 -15.91
C ASP A 149 -6.31 9.48 -16.46
N GLU A 150 -6.27 8.31 -15.84
CA GLU A 150 -7.01 7.13 -16.27
C GLU A 150 -8.35 6.96 -15.56
N GLY A 151 -8.53 7.54 -14.37
CA GLY A 151 -9.79 7.50 -13.66
C GLY A 151 -9.72 7.88 -12.18
N SER A 152 -10.76 7.47 -11.45
CA SER A 152 -10.88 7.71 -10.01
C SER A 152 -11.36 6.46 -9.28
N ALA A 153 -10.80 6.21 -8.09
CA ALA A 153 -11.24 5.15 -7.19
C ALA A 153 -11.44 5.72 -5.79
N VAL A 154 -12.50 5.29 -5.10
CA VAL A 154 -12.80 5.72 -3.72
C VAL A 154 -12.83 4.50 -2.81
N LEU A 155 -11.92 4.46 -1.85
CA LEU A 155 -11.87 3.40 -0.84
C LEU A 155 -12.49 3.88 0.47
N LEU A 156 -13.53 3.21 0.95
CA LEU A 156 -14.09 3.42 2.28
C LEU A 156 -13.28 2.62 3.29
N MET A 157 -12.99 3.20 4.44
CA MET A 157 -12.20 2.57 5.50
C MET A 157 -12.91 2.67 6.84
N SER A 158 -13.04 1.52 7.51
CA SER A 158 -13.42 1.43 8.91
C SER A 158 -12.19 1.02 9.71
N LEU A 159 -11.77 1.88 10.63
CA LEU A 159 -10.59 1.65 11.48
C LEU A 159 -10.95 0.96 12.80
N GLU A 160 -12.15 1.20 13.32
CA GLU A 160 -12.68 0.54 14.53
C GLU A 160 -13.00 -0.93 14.28
N CYS A 161 -13.50 -1.22 13.07
CA CYS A 161 -13.65 -2.57 12.55
C CYS A 161 -12.80 -2.66 11.28
N PRO A 162 -11.49 -3.01 11.39
CA PRO A 162 -10.51 -2.97 10.31
C PRO A 162 -10.98 -3.59 8.99
N ARG A 163 -11.58 -2.77 8.13
CA ARG A 163 -12.12 -3.18 6.83
C ARG A 163 -11.95 -2.07 5.82
N VAL A 164 -11.83 -2.48 4.57
CA VAL A 164 -11.86 -1.56 3.42
C VAL A 164 -12.89 -2.05 2.42
N ALA A 165 -13.48 -1.11 1.69
CA ALA A 165 -14.38 -1.38 0.59
C ALA A 165 -14.15 -0.39 -0.56
N LEU A 166 -14.52 -0.78 -1.77
CA LEU A 166 -14.55 0.12 -2.92
C LEU A 166 -15.94 0.76 -3.01
N ALA A 167 -16.01 2.08 -3.21
CA ALA A 167 -17.29 2.76 -3.43
C ALA A 167 -17.98 2.21 -4.69
N GLY A 168 -19.30 2.11 -4.65
CA GLY A 168 -20.09 1.50 -5.72
C GLY A 168 -20.17 -0.03 -5.70
N GLU A 169 -19.28 -0.71 -4.96
CA GLU A 169 -19.38 -2.15 -4.72
C GLU A 169 -20.18 -2.47 -3.45
N MET A 170 -20.53 -3.75 -3.27
CA MET A 170 -21.24 -4.22 -2.05
C MET A 170 -20.33 -4.94 -1.06
N ASP A 171 -19.18 -5.42 -1.53
CA ASP A 171 -18.28 -6.24 -0.72
C ASP A 171 -17.24 -5.39 0.01
N SER A 172 -16.82 -5.90 1.18
CA SER A 172 -15.72 -5.34 1.96
C SER A 172 -14.78 -6.44 2.39
N ILE A 173 -13.49 -6.13 2.52
CA ILE A 173 -12.46 -7.07 2.95
C ILE A 173 -11.82 -6.62 4.26
N PRO A 174 -11.55 -7.53 5.22
CA PRO A 174 -10.82 -7.17 6.43
C PRO A 174 -9.38 -6.77 6.11
N LEU A 175 -8.93 -5.70 6.76
CA LEU A 175 -7.53 -5.30 6.79
C LEU A 175 -6.80 -6.07 7.89
N SER A 176 -5.55 -6.41 7.64
CA SER A 176 -4.67 -6.87 8.70
C SER A 176 -4.49 -5.77 9.75
N GLU A 177 -4.43 -6.16 11.02
CA GLU A 177 -4.33 -5.25 12.16
C GLU A 177 -3.17 -4.25 12.02
N LYS A 178 -2.01 -4.73 11.53
CA LYS A 178 -0.82 -3.91 11.29
C LYS A 178 -1.09 -2.78 10.28
N ILE A 179 -1.79 -3.09 9.19
CA ILE A 179 -2.08 -2.11 8.15
C ILE A 179 -3.13 -1.12 8.63
N ALA A 180 -4.18 -1.61 9.28
CA ALA A 180 -5.22 -0.76 9.87
C ALA A 180 -4.63 0.24 10.89
N ALA A 181 -3.72 -0.21 11.77
CA ALA A 181 -3.02 0.66 12.71
C ALA A 181 -2.15 1.71 11.99
N GLY A 182 -1.47 1.33 10.89
CA GLY A 182 -0.70 2.26 10.07
C GLY A 182 -1.58 3.37 9.46
N PHE A 183 -2.72 3.00 8.87
CA PHE A 183 -3.69 3.96 8.35
C PHE A 183 -4.30 4.83 9.44
N ALA A 184 -4.62 4.26 10.61
CA ALA A 184 -5.14 5.02 11.73
C ALA A 184 -4.16 6.11 12.18
N GLY A 185 -2.87 5.78 12.34
CA GLY A 185 -1.86 6.78 12.71
C GLY A 185 -1.72 7.90 11.69
N ILE A 186 -1.73 7.56 10.39
CA ILE A 186 -1.63 8.56 9.32
C ILE A 186 -2.88 9.46 9.29
N LEU A 187 -4.07 8.88 9.20
CA LEU A 187 -5.33 9.63 9.10
C LEU A 187 -5.57 10.50 10.34
N GLN A 188 -5.30 9.97 11.54
CA GLN A 188 -5.40 10.77 12.76
C GLN A 188 -4.42 11.94 12.77
N THR A 189 -3.18 11.75 12.33
CA THR A 189 -2.19 12.85 12.25
C THR A 189 -2.63 13.92 11.27
N GLU A 190 -3.13 13.51 10.11
CA GLU A 190 -3.55 14.41 9.06
C GLU A 190 -4.77 15.27 9.47
N PHE A 191 -5.74 14.71 10.20
CA PHE A 191 -6.92 15.44 10.65
C PHE A 191 -6.78 16.10 12.03
N ALA A 192 -5.85 15.67 12.88
CA ALA A 192 -5.65 16.30 14.20
C ALA A 192 -4.95 17.67 14.13
N THR A 193 -4.12 17.88 13.10
CA THR A 193 -3.25 19.08 13.01
C THR A 193 -4.05 20.39 12.88
N GLU A 194 -5.31 20.33 12.47
CA GLU A 194 -6.12 21.53 12.20
C GLU A 194 -6.86 22.03 13.45
N GLN A 195 -7.20 21.14 14.39
CA GLN A 195 -8.00 21.54 15.56
C GLN A 195 -7.21 22.38 16.58
N ASP A 196 -5.88 22.28 16.58
CA ASP A 196 -5.01 23.04 17.49
C ASP A 196 -4.56 24.40 16.91
N GLY A 197 -4.67 24.63 15.60
CA GLY A 197 -4.21 25.87 14.94
C GLY A 197 -5.03 27.10 15.31
N ASP A 198 -6.35 26.95 15.41
CA ASP A 198 -7.28 28.04 15.71
C ASP A 198 -7.25 28.49 17.19
N ALA A 199 -6.63 27.68 18.06
CA ALA A 199 -6.49 28.02 19.47
C ALA A 199 -5.37 29.06 19.72
N TYR A 200 -4.38 29.16 18.84
CA TYR A 200 -3.24 30.06 19.03
C TYR A 200 -3.42 31.44 18.38
N ASP A 201 -4.26 31.56 17.34
CA ASP A 201 -4.50 32.85 16.67
C ASP A 201 -5.38 33.78 17.53
N ASN A 202 -6.16 33.23 18.46
CA ASN A 202 -6.94 33.99 19.45
C ASN A 202 -6.14 34.51 20.66
N LEU A 203 -4.85 34.16 20.79
CA LEU A 203 -4.00 34.60 21.91
C LEU A 203 -3.08 35.78 21.57
N LEU A 204 -3.00 36.21 20.31
CA LEU A 204 -2.17 37.35 19.89
C LEU A 204 -2.94 38.66 19.69
N ASP A 205 -4.26 38.65 19.82
CA ASP A 205 -5.11 39.85 19.76
C ASP A 205 -5.38 40.43 21.18
N THR A 206 -4.31 40.69 21.92
CA THR A 206 -4.36 41.40 23.23
C THR A 206 -3.52 42.68 23.20
N ASP A 207 -3.82 43.56 22.25
CA ASP A 207 -3.26 44.93 22.19
C ASP A 207 -4.03 45.96 23.05
N ASP A 208 -4.96 45.52 23.91
CA ASP A 208 -5.62 46.38 24.91
C ASP A 208 -4.82 46.43 26.23
N LEU A 209 -3.68 47.13 26.20
CA LEU A 209 -3.05 47.65 27.42
C LEU A 209 -3.47 49.12 27.64
N PRO A 210 -4.19 49.44 28.72
CA PRO A 210 -4.47 50.84 29.07
C PRO A 210 -3.18 51.54 29.51
N LEU A 211 -2.90 52.70 28.89
CA LEU A 211 -1.84 53.65 29.23
C LEU A 211 -1.99 54.26 30.63
#